data_AF-A0A497SVS2-F1
#
_entry.id   AF-A0A497SVS2-F1
#
_cell.length_a   1.000
_cell.length_b   1.000
_cell.length_c   1.000
_cell.angle_alpha   90.00
_cell.angle_beta   90.00
_cell.angle_gamma   90.00
#
_symmetry.space_group_name_H-M   'P 1'
#
loop_
_entity.id
_entity.type
_entity.pdbx_description
1 polymer ?
#
loop_
_entity_poly.entity_id
_entity_poly.type
_entity_poly.pdbx_seq_one_letter_code
_entity_poly.pdbx_strand_id
1 'polypeptide(L)' 'MCLAFPGRVVKIYKKKEKALIDFGNVKRDVNITLLPKVRVGDLVMVHAGFAIERVEENELM' A
#
# COMPACT_ATOMS: atom_id res chain seq x y z
N MET A 1 -15.65 10.42 -2.49
CA MET A 1 -16.12 9.05 -2.22
C MET A 1 -15.08 8.10 -2.79
N CYS A 2 -14.11 7.66 -1.98
CA CYS A 2 -13.00 6.82 -2.44
C CYS A 2 -13.40 5.35 -2.26
N LEU A 3 -13.50 4.61 -3.36
CA LEU A 3 -13.53 3.15 -3.35
C LEU A 3 -12.13 2.69 -2.90
N ALA A 4 -12.00 2.30 -1.63
CA ALA A 4 -10.75 1.84 -1.04
C ALA A 4 -10.48 0.39 -1.46
N PHE A 5 -10.16 0.18 -2.75
CA PHE A 5 -9.57 -1.08 -3.16
C PHE A 5 -8.15 -1.16 -2.59
N PRO A 6 -7.78 -2.28 -1.94
CA PRO A 6 -6.42 -2.45 -1.45
C PRO A 6 -5.46 -2.50 -2.63
N GLY A 7 -4.30 -1.87 -2.47
CA GLY A 7 -3.25 -1.87 -3.49
C GLY A 7 -2.09 -2.75 -3.06
N ARG A 8 -1.42 -3.40 -4.03
CA ARG A 8 -0.28 -4.26 -3.76
C ARG A 8 1.03 -3.47 -3.79
N VAL A 9 1.88 -3.68 -2.80
CA VAL A 9 3.21 -3.07 -2.72
C VAL A 9 4.12 -3.73 -3.74
N VAL A 10 4.51 -3.00 -4.79
CA VAL A 10 5.41 -3.53 -5.83
C VAL A 10 6.85 -3.08 -5.64
N LYS A 11 7.09 -2.00 -4.88
CA LYS A 11 8.44 -1.49 -4.60
C LYS A 11 8.47 -0.67 -3.31
N ILE A 12 9.56 -0.74 -2.56
CA ILE A 12 9.77 0.08 -1.35
C ILE A 12 11.02 0.94 -1.51
N TYR A 13 10.85 2.25 -1.38
CA TYR A 13 11.93 3.24 -1.37
C TYR A 13 12.42 3.47 0.06
N LYS A 14 13.33 2.61 0.54
CA LYS A 14 13.87 2.64 1.91
C LYS A 14 14.45 4.00 2.35
N LYS A 15 14.90 4.85 1.41
CA LYS A 15 15.46 6.17 1.70
C LYS A 15 14.42 7.28 1.92
N LYS A 16 13.14 7.05 1.58
CA LYS A 16 12.10 8.10 1.55
C LYS A 16 10.82 7.70 2.27
N GLU A 17 10.80 6.56 2.97
CA GLU A 17 9.60 6.00 3.63
C GLU A 17 8.37 5.96 2.70
N LYS A 18 8.61 5.70 1.42
CA LYS A 18 7.60 5.62 0.38
C LYS A 18 7.62 4.24 -0.26
N ALA A 19 6.46 3.79 -0.72
CA ALA A 19 6.32 2.59 -1.51
C ALA A 19 5.52 2.88 -2.79
N LEU A 20 5.88 2.20 -3.87
CA LEU A 20 5.08 2.17 -5.08
C LEU A 20 4.01 1.11 -4.88
N ILE A 21 2.74 1.55 -4.88
CA ILE A 21 1.57 0.70 -4.71
C ILE A 21 0.86 0.59 -6.06
N ASP A 22 0.57 -0.64 -6.46
CA ASP A 22 -0.16 -0.99 -7.67
C ASP A 22 -1.61 -1.31 -7.34
N PHE A 23 -2.55 -0.60 -7.97
CA PHE A 23 -3.99 -0.80 -7.84
C PHE A 23 -4.57 -1.46 -9.10
N GLY A 24 -3.78 -2.26 -9.81
CA GLY A 24 -4.13 -2.92 -11.07
C GLY A 24 -3.98 -2.02 -12.30
N ASN A 25 -4.66 -0.87 -12.34
CA ASN A 25 -4.62 0.06 -13.48
C ASN A 25 -3.72 1.29 -13.25
N VAL A 26 -3.38 1.59 -12.00
CA VAL A 26 -2.59 2.77 -11.64
C VAL A 26 -1.57 2.41 -10.57
N LYS A 27 -0.36 2.95 -10.72
CA LYS A 27 0.71 2.89 -9.73
C LYS A 27 0.87 4.25 -9.07
N ARG A 28 0.92 4.30 -7.74
CA ARG A 28 1.09 5.54 -6.98
C ARG A 28 2.14 5.39 -5.91
N ASP A 29 2.93 6.44 -5.71
CA ASP A 29 3.81 6.56 -4.57
C ASP A 29 2.99 6.90 -3.33
N VAL A 30 3.07 6.03 -2.33
CA VAL A 30 2.32 6.12 -1.07
C VAL A 30 3.31 6.17 0.07
N ASN A 31 3.02 7.01 1.07
CA ASN A 31 3.83 7.08 2.27
C ASN A 31 3.51 5.88 3.19
N ILE A 32 4.56 5.15 3.59
CA ILE A 32 4.47 3.95 4.43
C ILE A 32 5.04 4.15 5.84
N THR A 33 5.31 5.40 6.26
CA THR A 33 5.81 5.73 7.61
C THR A 33 4.91 5.15 8.71
N LEU A 34 3.60 5.05 8.48
CA LEU A 34 2.65 4.46 9.44
C LEU A 34 2.72 2.93 9.52
N LEU A 35 3.34 2.27 8.54
CA LEU A 35 3.46 0.81 8.44
C LEU A 35 4.94 0.39 8.34
N PRO A 36 5.71 0.45 9.44
CA PRO A 36 7.16 0.20 9.44
C PRO A 36 7.55 -1.24 9.06
N LYS A 37 6.60 -2.18 9.08
CA LYS A 37 6.84 -3.59 8.75
C LYS A 37 6.44 -3.97 7.33
N VAL A 38 5.98 -3.03 6.49
CA VAL A 38 5.54 -3.32 5.12
C VAL A 38 6.67 -3.89 4.25
N ARG A 39 6.32 -4.78 3.33
CA ARG A 39 7.19 -5.57 2.45
C ARG A 39 6.62 -5.54 1.03
N VAL A 40 7.47 -5.81 0.07
CA VAL A 40 7.03 -6.00 -1.32
C VAL A 40 6.19 -7.27 -1.37
N GLY A 41 5.02 -7.18 -2.00
CA GLY A 41 4.03 -8.27 -2.08
C GLY A 41 2.79 -8.05 -1.21
N ASP A 42 2.87 -7.26 -0.14
CA ASP A 42 1.71 -7.05 0.72
C ASP A 42 0.63 -6.22 0.04
N LEU A 43 -0.61 -6.44 0.46
CA LEU A 43 -1.69 -5.50 0.22
C LEU A 43 -1.78 -4.47 1.34
N VAL A 44 -1.99 -3.22 0.96
CA VAL A 44 -2.18 -2.12 1.89
C VAL A 44 -3.39 -1.29 1.52
N MET A 45 -4.11 -0.83 2.54
CA MET A 45 -5.14 0.18 2.40
C MET A 45 -4.50 1.56 2.41
N VAL A 46 -4.95 2.40 1.47
CA VAL A 46 -4.40 3.74 1.27
C VAL A 46 -5.47 4.79 1.47
N HIS A 47 -5.20 5.74 2.35
CA HIS A 47 -6.06 6.88 2.61
C HIS A 47 -5.25 8.18 2.57
N ALA A 48 -5.73 9.17 1.82
CA ALA A 48 -5.06 10.47 1.67
C ALA A 48 -3.56 10.41 1.29
N GLY A 49 -3.13 9.36 0.58
CA GLY A 49 -1.72 9.17 0.17
C GLY A 49 -0.82 8.49 1.21
N PHE A 50 -1.41 7.98 2.30
CA PHE A 50 -0.73 7.19 3.33
C PHE A 50 -1.26 5.76 3.34
N ALA A 51 -0.36 4.80 3.48
CA ALA A 51 -0.73 3.43 3.79
C ALA A 51 -1.09 3.38 5.28
N ILE A 52 -2.35 3.08 5.57
CA ILE A 52 -2.89 3.12 6.94
C ILE A 52 -2.97 1.73 7.57
N GLU A 53 -3.15 0.70 6.75
CA GLU A 53 -3.34 -0.66 7.22
C GLU A 53 -2.81 -1.65 6.19
N ARG A 54 -2.34 -2.81 6.66
CA ARG A 54 -1.90 -3.94 5.84
C ARG A 54 -3.05 -4.94 5.80
N VAL A 55 -3.45 -5.35 4.60
CA VAL A 55 -4.55 -6.29 4.38
C VAL A 55 -3.93 -7.64 4.04
N GLU A 56 -4.35 -8.69 4.75
CA GLU A 56 -3.93 -10.06 4.42
C GLU A 56 -4.85 -10.61 3.33
N GLU A 57 -4.27 -11.34 2.35
CA GLU A 57 -5.03 -11.89 1.22
C GLU A 57 -6.14 -12.86 1.65
N ASN A 58 -6.08 -13.37 2.88
CA ASN A 58 -7.08 -14.28 3.46
C ASN A 58 -8.34 -13.58 4.01
N GLU A 59 -8.35 -12.24 4.13
CA GLU A 59 -9.51 -11.45 4.58
C GLU A 59 -10.50 -11.12 3.46
N LEU A 60 -10.18 -11.49 2.22
CA LEU A 60 -10.99 -11.29 1.02
C LEU A 60 -11.81 -12.55 0.61
N MET A 61 -11.86 -13.59 1.46
CA MET A 61 -12.67 -14.80 1.26
C MET A 61 -14.01 -14.75 1.99
#